data_AF-A0A8T5PNF0-F1
#
_entry.id   AF-A0A8T5PNF0-F1
#
_cell.length_a   1.000
_cell.length_b   1.000
_cell.length_c   1.000
_cell.angle_alpha   90.00
_cell.angle_beta   90.00
_cell.angle_gamma   90.00
#
_symmetry.space_group_name_H-M   'P 1'
#
loop_
_entity.id
_entity.type
_entity.pdbx_description
1 polymer ?
#
loop_
_entity_poly.entity_id
_entity_poly.type
_entity_poly.pdbx_seq_one_letter_code
_entity_poly.pdbx_strand_id
1 'polypeptide(L)'
;MNKKGILFTITTIFLLFAVFMLSSAYLIRNKELQRTATLSLAGDKLSYIKDDVTNNIYSDLLSINLRSISRDSYVTVVFNHSNLTSSINHEQLMQDYKTFVEGDYSNLNNINVNLDGFNNSFILYPYNSTFIIDSNIIYVYTINPDNINKIKLIIDTDEATLNTSQGQPGNTGDVEVEIELAHSGGEFNPTSDLDPTAANNPFYVNFADGSRIEINFGLFNGQNGVLRINASQLKADIFHLEYRYNLLSEKVIIKGGNISITSAIENITKQTEIILAEE
;
A
#
# COMPACT_ATOMS: atom_id res chain seq x y z
N MET A 1 -62.47 -23.61 57.18
CA MET A 1 -61.19 -23.25 56.52
C MET A 1 -61.40 -22.06 55.59
N ASN A 2 -60.54 -21.04 55.72
CA ASN A 2 -60.76 -19.70 55.18
C ASN A 2 -60.31 -19.59 53.70
N LYS A 3 -61.15 -20.08 52.77
CA LYS A 3 -60.84 -20.20 51.32
C LYS A 3 -60.44 -18.88 50.65
N LYS A 4 -60.96 -17.75 51.13
CA LYS A 4 -60.65 -16.41 50.61
C LYS A 4 -59.21 -15.97 50.92
N GLY A 5 -58.69 -16.34 52.11
CA GLY A 5 -57.31 -16.04 52.50
C GLY A 5 -56.30 -16.77 51.62
N ILE A 6 -56.57 -18.04 51.31
CA ILE A 6 -55.72 -18.86 50.42
C ILE A 6 -55.68 -18.26 49.01
N LEU A 7 -56.83 -17.87 48.45
CA LEU A 7 -56.89 -17.26 47.11
C LEU A 7 -56.11 -15.94 47.06
N PHE A 8 -56.26 -15.09 48.10
CA PHE A 8 -55.52 -13.84 48.21
C PHE A 8 -54.01 -14.08 48.23
N THR A 9 -53.53 -14.99 49.09
CA THR A 9 -52.10 -15.34 49.18
C THR A 9 -51.55 -15.87 47.85
N ILE A 10 -52.28 -16.76 47.17
CA ILE A 10 -51.87 -17.27 45.84
C ILE A 10 -51.76 -16.13 44.84
N THR A 11 -52.73 -15.21 44.83
CA THR A 11 -52.76 -14.08 43.90
C THR A 11 -51.59 -13.12 44.15
N THR A 12 -51.29 -12.84 45.43
CA THR A 12 -50.13 -12.01 45.82
C THR A 12 -48.81 -12.67 45.42
N ILE A 13 -48.67 -13.99 45.58
CA ILE A 13 -47.47 -14.74 45.15
C ILE A 13 -47.31 -14.63 43.62
N PHE A 14 -48.37 -14.83 42.85
CA PHE A 14 -48.31 -14.67 41.39
C PHE A 14 -47.95 -13.25 40.97
N LEU A 15 -48.48 -12.24 41.66
CA LEU A 15 -48.17 -10.84 41.39
C LEU A 15 -46.69 -10.54 41.66
N LEU A 16 -46.16 -10.99 42.79
CA LEU A 16 -44.74 -10.84 43.14
C LEU A 16 -43.84 -11.61 42.15
N PHE A 17 -44.26 -12.80 41.72
CA PHE A 17 -43.53 -13.57 40.71
C PHE A 17 -43.52 -12.88 39.34
N ALA A 18 -44.64 -12.28 38.93
CA ALA A 18 -44.72 -11.49 37.71
C ALA A 18 -43.80 -10.25 37.77
N VAL A 19 -43.79 -9.53 38.89
CA VAL A 19 -42.87 -8.40 39.11
C VAL A 19 -41.43 -8.87 39.06
N PHE A 20 -41.10 -9.99 39.72
CA PHE A 20 -39.76 -10.58 39.69
C PHE A 20 -39.31 -10.94 38.26
N MET A 21 -40.18 -11.59 37.48
CA MET A 21 -39.89 -11.94 36.09
C MET A 21 -39.69 -10.70 35.21
N LEU A 22 -40.52 -9.66 35.38
CA LEU A 22 -40.37 -8.38 34.67
C LEU A 22 -39.07 -7.66 35.03
N SER A 23 -38.72 -7.59 36.32
CA SER A 23 -37.45 -7.01 36.77
C SER A 23 -36.24 -7.78 36.25
N SER A 24 -36.32 -9.12 36.24
CA SER A 24 -35.27 -9.98 35.69
C SER A 24 -35.10 -9.76 34.18
N ALA A 25 -36.20 -9.75 33.42
CA ALA A 25 -36.20 -9.48 31.99
C ALA A 25 -35.64 -8.09 31.65
N TYR A 26 -36.02 -7.06 32.43
CA TYR A 26 -35.48 -5.70 32.27
C TYR A 26 -33.97 -5.64 32.52
N LEU A 27 -33.48 -6.34 33.55
CA LEU A 27 -32.06 -6.38 33.88
C LEU A 27 -31.23 -7.10 32.82
N ILE A 28 -31.77 -8.20 32.23
CA ILE A 28 -31.16 -8.89 31.10
C ILE A 28 -31.07 -7.95 29.89
N ARG A 29 -32.18 -7.30 29.51
CA ARG A 29 -32.23 -6.38 28.37
C ARG A 29 -31.28 -5.19 28.54
N ASN A 30 -31.16 -4.63 29.75
CA ASN A 30 -30.21 -3.55 30.01
C ASN A 30 -28.76 -3.99 29.87
N LYS A 31 -28.42 -5.21 30.33
CA LYS A 31 -27.07 -5.77 30.13
C LYS A 31 -26.76 -5.96 28.64
N GLU A 32 -27.71 -6.44 27.86
CA GLU A 32 -27.55 -6.59 26.41
C GLU A 32 -27.36 -5.25 25.69
N LEU A 33 -28.16 -4.24 26.05
CA LEU A 33 -28.03 -2.88 25.47
C LEU A 33 -26.69 -2.25 25.84
N GLN A 34 -26.25 -2.35 27.10
CA GLN A 34 -24.93 -1.88 27.52
C GLN A 34 -23.82 -2.59 26.76
N ARG A 35 -23.88 -3.92 26.65
CA ARG A 35 -22.91 -4.69 25.87
C ARG A 35 -22.87 -4.23 24.41
N THR A 36 -24.02 -4.05 23.77
CA THR A 36 -24.11 -3.61 22.37
C THR A 36 -23.50 -2.22 22.19
N ALA A 37 -23.79 -1.28 23.10
CA ALA A 37 -23.21 0.05 23.08
C ALA A 37 -21.68 0.02 23.25
N THR A 38 -21.17 -0.78 24.19
CA THR A 38 -19.72 -0.95 24.40
C THR A 38 -19.04 -1.57 23.18
N LEU A 39 -19.65 -2.58 22.55
CA LEU A 39 -19.11 -3.19 21.32
C LEU A 39 -19.05 -2.19 20.16
N SER A 40 -20.07 -1.34 20.00
CA SER A 40 -20.08 -0.28 18.98
C SER A 40 -18.92 0.70 19.21
N LEU A 41 -18.78 1.21 20.44
CA LEU A 41 -17.70 2.14 20.79
C LEU A 41 -16.31 1.52 20.60
N ALA A 42 -16.15 0.25 20.92
CA ALA A 42 -14.91 -0.48 20.68
C ALA A 42 -14.63 -0.62 19.18
N GLY A 43 -15.63 -0.94 18.37
CA GLY A 43 -15.52 -1.02 16.91
C GLY A 43 -15.14 0.32 16.25
N ASP A 44 -15.72 1.42 16.73
CA ASP A 44 -15.40 2.77 16.26
C ASP A 44 -13.96 3.15 16.63
N LYS A 45 -13.53 2.87 17.87
CA LYS A 45 -12.14 3.06 18.30
C LYS A 45 -11.15 2.27 17.43
N LEU A 46 -11.44 0.99 17.14
CA LEU A 46 -10.59 0.18 16.27
C LEU A 46 -10.55 0.71 14.83
N SER A 47 -11.63 1.33 14.35
CA SER A 47 -11.67 1.94 13.02
C SER A 47 -10.82 3.20 12.96
N TYR A 48 -10.90 4.06 13.99
CA TYR A 48 -10.05 5.23 14.12
C TYR A 48 -8.56 4.85 14.14
N ILE A 49 -8.19 3.84 14.93
CA ILE A 49 -6.80 3.37 14.99
C ILE A 49 -6.33 2.79 13.66
N LYS A 50 -7.19 2.05 12.98
CA LYS A 50 -6.89 1.55 11.63
C LYS A 50 -6.59 2.70 10.68
N ASP A 51 -7.42 3.75 10.67
CA ASP A 51 -7.20 4.91 9.81
C ASP A 51 -5.89 5.63 10.19
N ASP A 52 -5.60 5.80 11.47
CA ASP A 52 -4.36 6.44 11.96
C ASP A 52 -3.08 5.69 11.53
N VAL A 53 -3.11 4.35 11.53
CA VAL A 53 -1.95 3.52 11.16
C VAL A 53 -1.80 3.37 9.64
N THR A 54 -2.88 3.43 8.86
CA THR A 54 -2.85 3.05 7.44
C THR A 54 -2.98 4.22 6.46
N ASN A 55 -3.50 5.36 6.90
CA ASN A 55 -3.76 6.47 6.00
C ASN A 55 -2.44 7.10 5.52
N ASN A 56 -2.26 7.19 4.19
CA ASN A 56 -1.11 7.78 3.50
C ASN A 56 0.29 7.27 3.88
N ILE A 57 0.39 6.22 4.69
CA ILE A 57 1.68 5.79 5.26
C ILE A 57 2.72 5.40 4.19
N TYR A 58 2.30 4.78 3.09
CA TYR A 58 3.20 4.45 1.98
C TYR A 58 3.69 5.70 1.24
N SER A 59 2.84 6.71 1.10
CA SER A 59 3.26 8.00 0.53
C SER A 59 4.27 8.68 1.44
N ASP A 60 4.03 8.69 2.75
CA ASP A 60 4.87 9.37 3.71
C ASP A 60 6.23 8.68 3.89
N LEU A 61 6.25 7.34 3.93
CA LEU A 61 7.47 6.57 4.17
C LEU A 61 8.26 6.27 2.90
N LEU A 62 7.60 5.91 1.79
CA LEU A 62 8.29 5.54 0.55
C LEU A 62 8.43 6.70 -0.43
N SER A 63 7.86 7.88 -0.12
CA SER A 63 7.72 8.98 -1.07
C SER A 63 7.15 8.46 -2.38
N ILE A 64 5.89 8.03 -2.37
CA ILE A 64 5.22 7.62 -3.60
C ILE A 64 3.75 8.02 -3.56
N ASN A 65 3.35 8.82 -4.54
CA ASN A 65 2.00 9.33 -4.63
C ASN A 65 1.31 8.74 -5.86
N LEU A 66 0.21 8.03 -5.67
CA LEU A 66 -0.64 7.71 -6.82
C LEU A 66 -1.30 9.01 -7.31
N ARG A 67 -1.03 9.36 -8.57
CA ARG A 67 -1.66 10.50 -9.24
C ARG A 67 -3.02 10.12 -9.82
N SER A 68 -3.09 8.99 -10.53
CA SER A 68 -4.31 8.56 -11.19
C SER A 68 -4.27 7.08 -11.59
N ILE A 69 -5.45 6.45 -11.57
CA ILE A 69 -5.75 5.24 -12.32
C ILE A 69 -6.82 5.62 -13.34
N SER A 70 -6.54 5.39 -14.63
CA SER A 70 -7.50 5.64 -15.70
C SER A 70 -7.73 4.38 -16.52
N ARG A 71 -8.97 4.22 -16.98
CA ARG A 71 -9.44 3.06 -17.72
C ARG A 71 -10.21 3.49 -18.95
N ASP A 72 -9.63 3.21 -20.10
CA ASP A 72 -10.27 3.37 -21.41
C ASP A 72 -9.95 2.13 -22.25
N SER A 73 -9.18 2.28 -23.34
CA SER A 73 -8.68 1.16 -24.14
C SER A 73 -7.57 0.37 -23.42
N TYR A 74 -6.95 0.99 -22.42
CA TYR A 74 -5.91 0.46 -21.56
C TYR A 74 -6.16 0.86 -20.11
N VAL A 75 -5.52 0.18 -19.17
CA VAL A 75 -5.39 0.67 -17.80
C VAL A 75 -4.08 1.43 -17.68
N THR A 76 -4.14 2.70 -17.29
CA THR A 76 -2.96 3.53 -17.04
C THR A 76 -2.86 3.86 -15.57
N VAL A 77 -1.75 3.50 -14.95
CA VAL A 77 -1.43 3.79 -13.55
C VAL A 77 -0.27 4.77 -13.53
N VAL A 78 -0.48 5.92 -12.89
CA VAL A 78 0.52 6.98 -12.81
C VAL A 78 0.88 7.25 -11.36
N PHE A 79 2.16 7.08 -11.05
CA PHE A 79 2.76 7.49 -9.79
C PHE A 79 3.59 8.75 -10.01
N ASN A 80 3.57 9.63 -9.02
CA ASN A 80 4.40 10.81 -8.95
C ASN A 80 5.31 10.76 -7.73
N HIS A 81 6.42 11.49 -7.85
CA HIS A 81 7.35 11.81 -6.78
C HIS A 81 7.88 10.59 -6.05
N SER A 82 8.88 9.92 -6.62
CA SER A 82 9.74 9.01 -5.86
C SER A 82 11.15 9.56 -5.75
N ASN A 83 11.58 9.84 -4.51
CA ASN A 83 12.90 10.35 -4.22
C ASN A 83 13.87 9.17 -4.07
N LEU A 84 14.75 9.02 -5.06
CA LEU A 84 15.82 8.04 -5.05
C LEU A 84 17.07 8.68 -4.51
N THR A 85 17.41 8.31 -3.28
CA THR A 85 18.58 8.80 -2.58
C THR A 85 19.20 7.68 -1.75
N SER A 86 20.53 7.61 -1.76
CA SER A 86 21.26 6.69 -0.88
C SER A 86 21.18 7.08 0.60
N SER A 87 20.65 8.26 0.93
CA SER A 87 20.56 8.76 2.31
C SER A 87 19.40 8.17 3.11
N ILE A 88 18.41 7.56 2.45
CA ILE A 88 17.22 7.00 3.10
C ILE A 88 17.26 5.50 2.88
N ASN A 89 17.20 4.71 3.95
CA ASN A 89 16.96 3.27 3.84
C ASN A 89 15.48 3.02 4.07
N HIS A 90 14.74 2.74 3.00
CA HIS A 90 13.28 2.61 3.05
C HIS A 90 12.86 1.31 3.74
N GLU A 91 13.61 0.22 3.57
CA GLU A 91 13.36 -1.03 4.29
C GLU A 91 13.44 -0.82 5.81
N GLN A 92 14.51 -0.18 6.28
CA GLN A 92 14.70 0.13 7.70
C GLN A 92 13.61 1.10 8.19
N LEU A 93 13.27 2.13 7.43
CA LEU A 93 12.23 3.09 7.79
C LEU A 93 10.87 2.41 7.99
N MET A 94 10.49 1.50 7.09
CA MET A 94 9.25 0.70 7.22
C MET A 94 9.30 -0.21 8.45
N GLN A 95 10.46 -0.82 8.73
CA GLN A 95 10.65 -1.68 9.90
C GLN A 95 10.62 -0.90 11.22
N ASP A 96 11.18 0.31 11.26
CA ASP A 96 11.14 1.20 12.42
C ASP A 96 9.69 1.64 12.71
N TYR A 97 8.95 2.04 11.67
CA TYR A 97 7.53 2.37 11.81
C TYR A 97 6.72 1.17 12.31
N LYS A 98 6.95 -0.01 11.73
CA LYS A 98 6.30 -1.25 12.18
C LYS A 98 6.58 -1.53 13.66
N THR A 99 7.83 -1.43 14.07
CA THR A 99 8.25 -1.66 15.46
C THR A 99 7.59 -0.67 16.42
N PHE A 100 7.50 0.61 16.02
CA PHE A 100 6.81 1.63 16.79
C PHE A 100 5.31 1.34 16.93
N VAL A 101 4.63 0.96 15.85
CA VAL A 101 3.18 0.70 15.86
C VAL A 101 2.83 -0.56 16.67
N GLU A 102 3.54 -1.66 16.43
CA GLU A 102 3.31 -2.94 17.12
C GLU A 102 3.74 -2.88 18.60
N GLY A 103 4.68 -2.01 18.94
CA GLY A 103 5.18 -1.81 20.30
C GLY A 103 4.50 -0.63 21.02
N ASP A 104 5.13 0.54 20.93
CA ASP A 104 4.79 1.71 21.74
C ASP A 104 3.35 2.19 21.51
N TYR A 105 2.93 2.32 20.24
CA TYR A 105 1.58 2.76 19.91
C TYR A 105 0.51 1.79 20.44
N SER A 106 0.74 0.48 20.25
CA SER A 106 -0.14 -0.58 20.74
C SER A 106 -0.28 -0.55 22.26
N ASN A 107 0.84 -0.41 22.97
CA ASN A 107 0.89 -0.31 24.43
C ASN A 107 0.14 0.92 24.96
N LEU A 108 0.38 2.09 24.37
CA LEU A 108 -0.26 3.34 24.77
C LEU A 108 -1.79 3.30 24.60
N ASN A 109 -2.27 2.59 23.58
CA ASN A 109 -3.69 2.51 23.25
C ASN A 109 -4.42 1.31 23.87
N ASN A 110 -3.69 0.44 24.60
CA ASN A 110 -4.15 -0.82 25.18
C ASN A 110 -4.85 -1.72 24.14
N ILE A 111 -4.17 -1.91 23.02
CA ILE A 111 -4.57 -2.77 21.91
C ILE A 111 -3.34 -3.55 21.43
N ASN A 112 -3.55 -4.53 20.58
CA ASN A 112 -2.49 -5.24 19.89
C ASN A 112 -2.63 -4.99 18.38
N VAL A 113 -1.74 -4.18 17.81
CA VAL A 113 -1.64 -4.00 16.36
C VAL A 113 -0.57 -4.94 15.82
N ASN A 114 -0.85 -5.60 14.70
CA ASN A 114 0.08 -6.41 13.95
C ASN A 114 0.01 -6.04 12.46
N LEU A 115 1.15 -5.75 11.87
CA LEU A 115 1.33 -5.38 10.47
C LEU A 115 2.00 -6.53 9.72
N ASP A 116 1.18 -7.30 9.00
CA ASP A 116 1.63 -8.45 8.22
C ASP A 116 1.88 -8.05 6.77
N GLY A 117 3.00 -8.50 6.20
CA GLY A 117 3.44 -8.11 4.86
C GLY A 117 3.77 -6.62 4.67
N PHE A 118 3.75 -5.79 5.73
CA PHE A 118 4.10 -4.37 5.66
C PHE A 118 5.61 -4.19 5.47
N ASN A 119 6.01 -3.73 4.30
CA ASN A 119 7.41 -3.55 3.90
C ASN A 119 7.51 -2.46 2.81
N ASN A 120 8.70 -2.24 2.28
CA ASN A 120 8.97 -1.25 1.23
C ASN A 120 8.48 -1.66 -0.18
N SER A 121 7.42 -2.47 -0.25
CA SER A 121 6.82 -2.92 -1.50
C SER A 121 5.30 -2.85 -1.48
N PHE A 122 4.71 -2.77 -2.66
CA PHE A 122 3.27 -2.84 -2.85
C PHE A 122 2.94 -3.50 -4.19
N ILE A 123 1.74 -4.07 -4.27
CA ILE A 123 1.30 -4.90 -5.40
C ILE A 123 0.08 -4.26 -6.07
N LEU A 124 0.15 -4.13 -7.39
CA LEU A 124 -0.93 -3.72 -8.26
C LEU A 124 -1.72 -4.94 -8.75
N TYR A 125 -2.96 -5.06 -8.30
CA TYR A 125 -3.92 -6.06 -8.79
C TYR A 125 -4.79 -5.46 -9.91
N PRO A 126 -5.22 -6.25 -10.91
CA PRO A 126 -5.00 -7.71 -11.08
C PRO A 126 -3.70 -8.09 -11.80
N TYR A 127 -2.89 -7.11 -12.23
CA TYR A 127 -1.69 -7.36 -13.05
C TYR A 127 -0.57 -8.10 -12.32
N ASN A 128 -0.62 -8.11 -10.98
CA ASN A 128 0.42 -8.64 -10.10
C ASN A 128 1.78 -8.00 -10.39
N SER A 129 1.77 -6.68 -10.57
CA SER A 129 2.99 -5.88 -10.65
C SER A 129 3.39 -5.46 -9.26
N THR A 130 4.56 -5.89 -8.82
CA THR A 130 5.11 -5.54 -7.51
C THR A 130 6.13 -4.44 -7.68
N PHE A 131 5.92 -3.34 -6.97
CA PHE A 131 6.82 -2.20 -6.90
C PHE A 131 7.59 -2.28 -5.59
N ILE A 132 8.90 -2.16 -5.66
CA ILE A 132 9.80 -2.14 -4.51
C ILE A 132 10.64 -0.88 -4.61
N ILE A 133 10.68 -0.10 -3.54
CA ILE A 133 11.48 1.12 -3.46
C ILE A 133 12.45 0.93 -2.30
N ASP A 134 13.75 0.98 -2.59
CA ASP A 134 14.75 0.97 -1.55
C ASP A 134 15.90 1.92 -1.88
N SER A 135 16.11 2.86 -0.98
CA SER A 135 17.17 3.85 -1.09
C SER A 135 17.21 4.54 -2.46
N ASN A 136 18.22 4.22 -3.26
CA ASN A 136 18.44 4.78 -4.59
C ASN A 136 17.97 3.86 -5.73
N ILE A 137 17.18 2.85 -5.41
CA ILE A 137 16.71 1.82 -6.33
C ILE A 137 15.18 1.79 -6.35
N ILE A 138 14.61 1.78 -7.56
CA ILE A 138 13.27 1.26 -7.80
C ILE A 138 13.38 -0.04 -8.58
N TYR A 139 12.61 -1.02 -8.14
CA TYR A 139 12.47 -2.29 -8.80
C TYR A 139 10.99 -2.59 -8.99
N VAL A 140 10.57 -2.81 -10.24
CA VAL A 140 9.21 -3.22 -10.57
C VAL A 140 9.29 -4.50 -11.37
N TYR A 141 8.57 -5.52 -10.93
CA TYR A 141 8.44 -6.77 -11.69
C TYR A 141 6.97 -7.13 -11.82
N THR A 142 6.60 -7.72 -12.95
CA THR A 142 5.23 -8.11 -13.25
C THR A 142 5.21 -9.59 -13.58
N ILE A 143 4.33 -10.37 -12.93
CA ILE A 143 4.25 -11.82 -13.17
C ILE A 143 3.90 -12.13 -14.64
N ASN A 144 3.04 -11.31 -15.25
CA ASN A 144 2.62 -11.43 -16.64
C ASN A 144 3.05 -10.19 -17.43
N PRO A 145 4.32 -10.10 -17.85
CA PRO A 145 4.85 -8.89 -18.49
C PRO A 145 4.26 -8.62 -19.88
N ASP A 146 3.68 -9.63 -20.54
CA ASP A 146 2.95 -9.48 -21.81
C ASP A 146 1.71 -8.58 -21.68
N ASN A 147 1.26 -8.30 -20.45
CA ASN A 147 0.19 -7.33 -20.21
C ASN A 147 0.69 -5.88 -20.18
N ILE A 148 2.00 -5.64 -20.18
CA ILE A 148 2.57 -4.30 -20.17
C ILE A 148 2.69 -3.83 -21.61
N ASN A 149 2.14 -2.66 -21.91
CA ASN A 149 2.21 -2.08 -23.25
C ASN A 149 3.18 -0.91 -23.30
N LYS A 150 3.23 -0.12 -22.23
CA LYS A 150 4.09 1.05 -22.14
C LYS A 150 4.58 1.26 -20.72
N ILE A 151 5.84 1.66 -20.62
CA ILE A 151 6.43 2.22 -19.41
C ILE A 151 6.95 3.62 -19.80
N LYS A 152 6.46 4.66 -19.13
CA LYS A 152 7.01 6.01 -19.26
C LYS A 152 7.59 6.47 -17.93
N LEU A 153 8.81 6.97 -17.98
CA LEU A 153 9.55 7.46 -16.83
C LEU A 153 10.08 8.86 -17.10
N ILE A 154 9.74 9.81 -16.22
CA ILE A 154 10.33 11.15 -16.20
C ILE A 154 11.14 11.28 -14.91
N ILE A 155 12.45 11.48 -15.05
CA ILE A 155 13.37 11.67 -13.93
C ILE A 155 13.94 13.07 -13.98
N ASP A 156 13.88 13.78 -12.86
CA ASP A 156 14.54 15.06 -12.65
C ASP A 156 15.77 14.88 -11.75
N THR A 157 16.84 15.60 -12.07
CA THR A 157 18.12 15.55 -11.34
C THR A 157 18.63 16.95 -11.09
N ASP A 158 19.32 17.14 -9.96
CA ASP A 158 19.93 18.41 -9.58
C ASP A 158 21.26 18.71 -10.31
N GLU A 159 21.70 17.80 -11.18
CA GLU A 159 22.97 17.90 -11.90
C GLU A 159 22.93 18.92 -13.05
N ALA A 160 24.08 19.59 -13.27
CA ALA A 160 24.18 20.68 -14.25
C ALA A 160 24.47 20.20 -15.67
N THR A 161 25.14 19.06 -15.82
CA THR A 161 25.65 18.59 -17.13
C THR A 161 25.50 17.09 -17.30
N LEU A 162 24.95 16.68 -18.43
CA LEU A 162 24.87 15.28 -18.83
C LEU A 162 26.06 14.89 -19.71
N ASN A 163 26.77 13.83 -19.34
CA ASN A 163 27.66 13.11 -20.25
C ASN A 163 26.97 11.80 -20.64
N THR A 164 26.07 11.89 -21.63
CA THR A 164 25.38 10.71 -22.12
C THR A 164 26.35 9.83 -22.92
N SER A 165 26.89 8.78 -22.31
CA SER A 165 27.50 7.67 -23.05
C SER A 165 26.38 6.65 -23.32
N GLN A 166 25.65 6.86 -24.41
CA GLN A 166 24.46 6.08 -24.70
C GLN A 166 24.84 4.75 -25.36
N GLY A 167 24.48 3.65 -24.71
CA GLY A 167 23.91 2.55 -25.49
C GLY A 167 22.45 2.91 -25.72
N GLN A 168 22.01 3.09 -26.98
CA GLN A 168 20.57 3.11 -27.21
C GLN A 168 20.02 1.72 -26.89
N PRO A 169 18.87 1.63 -26.19
CA PRO A 169 18.21 0.35 -26.01
C PRO A 169 17.90 -0.24 -27.40
N GLY A 170 18.05 -1.56 -27.56
CA GLY A 170 17.81 -2.20 -28.86
C GLY A 170 16.31 -2.22 -29.18
N ASN A 171 15.90 -1.81 -30.38
CA ASN A 171 14.48 -1.80 -30.78
C ASN A 171 14.01 -3.18 -31.23
N THR A 172 13.68 -4.06 -30.28
CA THR A 172 13.52 -5.51 -30.54
C THR A 172 12.28 -6.15 -29.92
N GLY A 173 11.42 -5.40 -29.22
CA GLY A 173 10.20 -5.96 -28.60
C GLY A 173 8.93 -5.16 -28.82
N ASP A 174 7.89 -5.51 -28.08
CA ASP A 174 6.53 -4.95 -28.20
C ASP A 174 6.16 -3.98 -27.07
N VAL A 175 7.00 -3.83 -26.04
CA VAL A 175 6.77 -2.92 -24.91
C VAL A 175 7.48 -1.60 -25.16
N GLU A 176 6.71 -0.52 -25.30
CA GLU A 176 7.26 0.82 -25.48
C GLU A 176 7.85 1.32 -24.15
N VAL A 177 9.15 1.56 -24.09
CA VAL A 177 9.83 2.15 -22.93
C VAL A 177 10.31 3.55 -23.29
N GLU A 178 9.67 4.55 -22.68
CA GLU A 178 9.99 5.97 -22.85
C GLU A 178 10.65 6.49 -21.57
N ILE A 179 11.87 7.01 -21.70
CA ILE A 179 12.59 7.63 -20.60
C ILE A 179 12.81 9.08 -20.99
N GLU A 180 12.52 9.99 -20.06
CA GLU A 180 12.72 11.43 -20.19
C GLU A 180 13.53 11.87 -18.98
N LEU A 181 14.69 12.45 -19.23
CA LEU A 181 15.60 12.95 -18.22
C LEU A 181 15.66 14.47 -18.33
N ALA A 182 15.08 15.12 -17.33
CA ALA A 182 15.15 16.56 -17.15
C ALA A 182 16.35 16.91 -16.28
N HIS A 183 17.07 17.96 -16.66
CA HIS A 183 18.10 18.58 -15.84
C HIS A 183 18.18 20.09 -16.12
N SER A 184 18.90 20.82 -15.27
CA SER A 184 18.97 22.30 -15.36
C SER A 184 19.52 22.86 -16.69
N GLY A 185 20.19 22.03 -17.49
CA GLY A 185 20.83 22.40 -18.76
C GLY A 185 20.16 21.88 -20.04
N GLY A 186 19.05 21.13 -19.94
CA GLY A 186 18.37 20.54 -21.10
C GLY A 186 17.53 19.29 -20.79
N GLU A 187 17.01 18.66 -21.84
CA GLU A 187 16.22 17.43 -21.78
C GLU A 187 16.87 16.33 -22.62
N PHE A 188 16.79 15.09 -22.16
CA PHE A 188 17.27 13.92 -22.89
C PHE A 188 16.21 12.81 -22.86
N ASN A 189 15.65 12.50 -24.03
CA ASN A 189 14.41 11.72 -24.15
C ASN A 189 14.59 10.49 -25.07
N PRO A 190 15.23 9.40 -24.62
CA PRO A 190 15.31 8.18 -25.39
C PRO A 190 13.99 7.40 -25.32
N THR A 191 13.59 6.87 -26.47
CA THR A 191 12.44 5.96 -26.60
C THR A 191 12.89 4.71 -27.34
N SER A 192 12.45 3.53 -26.88
CA SER A 192 12.75 2.26 -27.54
C SER A 192 11.69 1.21 -27.21
N ASP A 193 11.44 0.32 -28.16
CA ASP A 193 10.58 -0.85 -27.99
C ASP A 193 11.43 -2.03 -27.51
N LEU A 194 11.16 -2.50 -26.30
CA LEU A 194 11.96 -3.51 -25.60
C LEU A 194 11.19 -4.81 -25.40
N ASP A 195 11.90 -5.92 -25.51
CA ASP A 195 11.36 -7.25 -25.24
C ASP A 195 11.51 -7.56 -23.73
N PRO A 196 10.42 -7.85 -23.00
CA PRO A 196 10.48 -8.19 -21.58
C PRO A 196 11.24 -9.49 -21.29
N THR A 197 11.45 -10.35 -22.30
CA THR A 197 12.11 -11.67 -22.19
C THR A 197 13.56 -11.68 -22.67
N ALA A 198 14.00 -10.61 -23.34
CA ALA A 198 15.39 -10.48 -23.78
C ALA A 198 16.30 -9.97 -22.64
N ALA A 199 17.55 -10.46 -22.63
CA ALA A 199 18.61 -9.85 -21.83
C ALA A 199 18.99 -8.52 -22.49
N ASN A 200 18.52 -7.41 -21.92
CA ASN A 200 18.70 -6.09 -22.51
C ASN A 200 19.97 -5.42 -21.97
N ASN A 201 20.62 -4.63 -22.82
CA ASN A 201 21.73 -3.80 -22.40
C ASN A 201 21.19 -2.65 -21.53
N PRO A 202 21.74 -2.42 -20.32
CA PRO A 202 21.37 -1.28 -19.50
C PRO A 202 21.49 0.04 -20.26
N PHE A 203 20.50 0.89 -20.06
CA PHE A 203 20.57 2.29 -20.42
C PHE A 203 21.27 3.06 -19.30
N TYR A 204 22.35 3.77 -19.63
CA TYR A 204 23.14 4.54 -18.66
C TYR A 204 23.13 6.03 -18.99
N VAL A 205 22.98 6.84 -17.96
CA VAL A 205 23.24 8.28 -18.00
C VAL A 205 24.30 8.59 -16.98
N ASN A 206 25.44 9.10 -17.45
CA ASN A 206 26.55 9.50 -16.60
C ASN A 206 26.58 11.02 -16.45
N PHE A 207 26.94 11.48 -15.26
CA PHE A 207 27.09 12.88 -14.91
C PHE A 207 28.57 13.25 -14.79
N ALA A 208 28.86 14.56 -14.76
CA ALA A 208 30.25 15.05 -14.78
C ALA A 208 31.04 14.71 -13.49
N ASP A 209 30.34 14.53 -12.37
CA ASP A 209 30.90 14.10 -11.08
C ASP A 209 31.21 12.60 -11.01
N GLY A 210 30.82 11.83 -12.04
CA GLY A 210 30.97 10.38 -12.11
C GLY A 210 29.80 9.59 -11.54
N SER A 211 28.77 10.26 -11.01
CA SER A 211 27.51 9.64 -10.65
C SER A 211 26.75 9.17 -11.90
N ARG A 212 25.80 8.24 -11.74
CA ARG A 212 25.06 7.68 -12.88
C ARG A 212 23.66 7.21 -12.52
N ILE A 213 22.73 7.35 -13.47
CA ILE A 213 21.45 6.65 -13.47
C ILE A 213 21.55 5.46 -14.42
N GLU A 214 21.25 4.28 -13.89
CA GLU A 214 21.18 3.03 -14.63
C GLU A 214 19.72 2.56 -14.70
N ILE A 215 19.20 2.40 -15.92
CA ILE A 215 17.84 1.93 -16.18
C ILE A 215 17.92 0.64 -16.98
N ASN A 216 17.31 -0.42 -16.46
CA ASN A 216 17.19 -1.71 -17.10
C ASN A 216 15.72 -2.04 -17.28
N PHE A 217 15.36 -2.61 -18.42
CA PHE A 217 14.06 -3.26 -18.61
C PHE A 217 14.28 -4.58 -19.36
N GLY A 218 13.68 -5.69 -18.91
CA GLY A 218 13.79 -6.99 -19.58
C GLY A 218 14.01 -8.16 -18.62
N LEU A 219 14.82 -9.14 -19.03
CA LEU A 219 15.20 -10.29 -18.18
C LEU A 219 16.25 -9.87 -17.14
N PHE A 220 15.90 -9.92 -15.86
CA PHE A 220 16.80 -9.65 -14.74
C PHE A 220 16.72 -10.76 -13.68
N ASN A 221 17.85 -11.36 -13.30
CA ASN A 221 17.92 -12.44 -12.30
C ASN A 221 16.91 -13.59 -12.53
N GLY A 222 16.61 -13.92 -13.80
CA GLY A 222 15.66 -14.99 -14.15
C GLY A 222 14.18 -14.57 -14.17
N GLN A 223 13.87 -13.29 -13.96
CA GLN A 223 12.52 -12.72 -14.06
C GLN A 223 12.37 -11.84 -15.30
N ASN A 224 11.28 -12.02 -16.04
CA ASN A 224 10.96 -11.24 -17.25
C ASN A 224 10.24 -9.93 -16.90
N GLY A 225 10.37 -8.92 -17.76
CA GLY A 225 9.67 -7.64 -17.68
C GLY A 225 9.97 -6.84 -16.41
N VAL A 226 11.19 -6.96 -15.92
CA VAL A 226 11.66 -6.23 -14.75
C VAL A 226 12.13 -4.85 -15.17
N LEU A 227 11.52 -3.79 -14.64
CA LEU A 227 12.08 -2.45 -14.67
C LEU A 227 12.94 -2.24 -13.41
N ARG A 228 14.22 -1.92 -13.60
CA ARG A 228 15.12 -1.56 -12.51
C ARG A 228 15.78 -0.23 -12.79
N ILE A 229 15.58 0.72 -11.89
CA ILE A 229 16.20 2.04 -11.91
C ILE A 229 17.15 2.13 -10.71
N ASN A 230 18.39 2.56 -10.93
CA ASN A 230 19.40 2.73 -9.89
C ASN A 230 20.12 4.06 -10.07
N ALA A 231 19.94 4.98 -9.13
CA ALA A 231 20.61 6.28 -9.09
C ALA A 231 21.87 6.21 -8.23
N SER A 232 23.02 5.89 -8.82
CA SER A 232 24.27 5.70 -8.08
C SER A 232 24.81 7.02 -7.54
N GLN A 233 24.74 7.20 -6.22
CA GLN A 233 25.37 8.29 -5.46
C GLN A 233 24.87 9.71 -5.79
N LEU A 234 23.66 9.81 -6.34
CA LEU A 234 22.98 11.09 -6.63
C LEU A 234 21.54 11.06 -6.14
N LYS A 235 20.94 12.24 -5.98
CA LYS A 235 19.51 12.37 -5.72
C LYS A 235 18.76 12.44 -7.05
N ALA A 236 17.87 11.50 -7.30
CA ALA A 236 17.02 11.49 -8.49
C ALA A 236 15.56 11.49 -8.07
N ASP A 237 14.80 12.47 -8.53
CA ASP A 237 13.37 12.55 -8.25
C ASP A 237 12.61 12.03 -9.47
N ILE A 238 11.95 10.89 -9.33
CA ILE A 238 11.03 10.38 -10.35
C ILE A 238 9.75 11.18 -10.27
N PHE A 239 9.60 12.13 -11.19
CA PHE A 239 8.45 13.02 -11.24
C PHE A 239 7.20 12.30 -11.77
N HIS A 240 7.39 11.38 -12.71
CA HIS A 240 6.31 10.64 -13.35
C HIS A 240 6.76 9.21 -13.66
N LEU A 241 6.04 8.23 -13.12
CA LEU A 241 6.16 6.82 -13.46
C LEU A 241 4.80 6.31 -13.93
N GLU A 242 4.69 6.04 -15.22
CA GLU A 242 3.49 5.53 -15.85
C GLU A 242 3.69 4.09 -16.28
N TYR A 243 2.77 3.24 -15.87
CA TYR A 243 2.57 1.91 -16.44
C TYR A 243 1.25 1.85 -17.16
N ARG A 244 1.30 1.41 -18.42
CA ARG A 244 0.12 1.10 -19.22
C ARG A 244 0.01 -0.39 -19.40
N TYR A 245 -1.15 -0.92 -19.06
CA TYR A 245 -1.48 -2.34 -19.16
C TYR A 245 -2.63 -2.59 -20.13
N ASN A 246 -2.65 -3.80 -20.70
CA ASN A 246 -3.79 -4.37 -21.39
C ASN A 246 -5.04 -4.35 -20.50
N LEU A 247 -6.19 -4.01 -21.07
CA LEU A 247 -7.44 -3.93 -20.31
C LEU A 247 -7.90 -5.32 -19.82
N LEU A 248 -7.92 -5.52 -18.51
CA LEU A 248 -8.57 -6.67 -17.86
C LEU A 248 -9.97 -6.30 -17.38
N SER A 249 -10.83 -7.27 -17.08
CA SER A 249 -12.21 -7.04 -16.61
C SER A 249 -12.31 -6.66 -15.13
N GLU A 250 -11.26 -6.90 -14.35
CA GLU A 250 -11.26 -6.69 -12.90
C GLU A 250 -10.99 -5.23 -12.52
N LYS A 251 -11.28 -4.86 -11.27
CA LYS A 251 -10.94 -3.55 -10.72
C LYS A 251 -9.47 -3.48 -10.37
N VAL A 252 -8.88 -2.29 -10.54
CA VAL A 252 -7.49 -2.04 -10.16
C VAL A 252 -7.41 -1.66 -8.68
N ILE A 253 -6.57 -2.35 -7.93
CA ILE A 253 -6.35 -2.09 -6.49
C ILE A 253 -4.86 -2.17 -6.20
N ILE A 254 -4.35 -1.24 -5.41
CA ILE A 254 -2.95 -1.21 -4.96
C ILE A 254 -2.90 -1.57 -3.48
N LYS A 255 -2.17 -2.63 -3.13
CA LYS A 255 -2.08 -3.18 -1.77
C LYS A 255 -0.65 -3.15 -1.23
N GLY A 256 -0.45 -2.67 -0.01
CA GLY A 256 0.86 -2.65 0.66
C GLY A 256 1.07 -3.73 1.72
N GLY A 257 0.00 -4.29 2.27
CA GLY A 257 0.08 -5.28 3.34
C GLY A 257 -1.24 -5.43 4.07
N ASN A 258 -1.20 -5.97 5.29
CA ASN A 258 -2.37 -6.20 6.13
C ASN A 258 -2.16 -5.63 7.54
N ILE A 259 -3.22 -5.12 8.13
CA ILE A 259 -3.27 -4.72 9.54
C ILE A 259 -4.27 -5.59 10.29
N SER A 260 -3.87 -6.09 11.45
CA SER A 260 -4.71 -6.80 12.41
C SER A 260 -4.68 -6.05 13.72
N ILE A 261 -5.85 -5.64 14.23
CA ILE A 261 -5.97 -4.94 15.51
C ILE A 261 -6.85 -5.75 16.45
N THR A 262 -6.32 -6.11 17.61
CA THR A 262 -7.04 -6.84 18.66
C THR A 262 -7.21 -5.96 19.89
N SER A 263 -8.45 -5.78 20.35
CA SER A 263 -8.72 -5.08 21.62
C SER A 263 -8.52 -6.02 22.81
N ALA A 264 -7.70 -5.60 23.78
CA ALA A 264 -7.46 -6.35 25.01
C ALA A 264 -8.69 -6.43 25.94
N ILE A 265 -9.66 -5.53 25.78
CA ILE A 265 -10.81 -5.39 26.69
C ILE A 265 -11.93 -6.38 26.34
N GLU A 266 -12.11 -6.69 25.04
CA GLU A 266 -13.26 -7.47 24.56
C GLU A 266 -12.89 -8.60 23.57
N ASN A 267 -11.59 -8.87 23.34
CA ASN A 267 -11.08 -9.83 22.34
C ASN A 267 -11.65 -9.62 20.91
N ILE A 268 -12.06 -8.40 20.58
CA ILE A 268 -12.50 -8.05 19.23
C ILE A 268 -11.26 -7.91 18.36
N THR A 269 -11.24 -8.66 17.25
CA THR A 269 -10.17 -8.59 16.24
C THR A 269 -10.73 -7.99 14.96
N LYS A 270 -10.03 -7.01 14.39
CA LYS A 270 -10.31 -6.44 13.07
C LYS A 270 -9.10 -6.67 12.18
N GLN A 271 -9.33 -7.30 11.03
CA GLN A 271 -8.30 -7.54 10.01
C GLN A 271 -8.71 -6.84 8.72
N THR A 272 -7.76 -6.17 8.08
CA THR A 272 -8.00 -5.46 6.82
C THR A 272 -6.71 -5.31 6.04
N GLU A 273 -6.86 -5.26 4.71
CA GLU A 273 -5.78 -4.91 3.80
C GLU A 273 -5.48 -3.41 3.91
N ILE A 274 -4.22 -3.05 3.71
CA ILE A 274 -3.76 -1.66 3.56
C ILE A 274 -3.88 -1.33 2.07
N ILE A 275 -4.94 -0.60 1.73
CA ILE A 275 -5.23 -0.18 0.37
C ILE A 275 -4.62 1.20 0.17
N LEU A 276 -3.67 1.30 -0.76
CA LEU A 276 -3.04 2.57 -1.14
C LEU A 276 -3.96 3.35 -2.08
N ALA A 277 -4.65 2.63 -2.97
CA ALA A 277 -5.62 3.18 -3.90
C ALA A 277 -6.48 2.11 -4.56
N GLU A 278 -7.62 2.53 -5.09
CA GLU A 278 -8.58 1.72 -5.84
C GLU A 278 -9.27 2.54 -6.93
N GLU A 279 -9.70 1.87 -8.01
CA GLU A 279 -10.53 2.43 -9.11
C GLU A 279 -12.05 2.44 -8.79
#